data_AF-A0AAD8YU68-F1
#
_entry.id   AF-A0AAD8YU68-F1
#
_cell.length_a   1.000
_cell.length_b   1.000
_cell.length_c   1.000
_cell.angle_alpha   90.00
_cell.angle_beta   90.00
_cell.angle_gamma   90.00
#
_symmetry.space_group_name_H-M   'P 1'
#
loop_
_entity.id
_entity.type
_entity.pdbx_description
1 polymer ?
#
loop_
_entity_poly.entity_id
_entity_poly.type
_entity_poly.pdbx_seq_one_letter_code
_entity_poly.pdbx_strand_id
1 'polypeptide(L)'
;MTSAFETLQQASIFTKLDLSSAYNLVRIRKGDEWKTTFITPSGHYKYIVMPFELMNAPAVFQRYINKVLRLVLQFLLENHLFYMLEKPIFHARTISFL
;
A
#
# COMPACT_ATOMS: atom_id res chain seq x y z
N MET A 1 14.71 0.00 23.67
CA MET A 1 14.11 -0.11 22.33
C MET A 1 13.29 1.16 22.13
N THR A 2 13.73 2.06 21.26
CA THR A 2 13.03 3.33 21.00
C THR A 2 11.75 3.01 20.23
N SER A 3 10.60 3.48 20.71
CA SER A 3 9.33 3.26 20.03
C SER A 3 9.25 4.09 18.75
N ALA A 4 8.49 3.64 17.75
CA ALA A 4 8.27 4.42 16.52
C ALA A 4 7.72 5.82 16.81
N PHE A 5 6.94 5.95 17.89
CA PHE A 5 6.37 7.21 18.34
C PHE A 5 7.43 8.18 18.90
N GLU A 6 8.37 7.70 19.72
CA GLU A 6 9.48 8.52 20.24
C GLU A 6 10.35 9.06 19.11
N THR A 7 10.54 8.25 18.06
CA THR A 7 11.34 8.66 16.90
C THR A 7 10.63 9.72 16.06
N LEU A 8 9.28 9.64 15.96
CA LEU A 8 8.46 10.68 15.32
C LEU A 8 8.44 11.99 16.12
N GLN A 9 8.45 11.94 17.45
CA GLN A 9 8.45 13.14 18.30
C GLN A 9 9.72 14.00 18.16
N GLN A 10 10.83 13.39 17.74
CA GLN A 10 12.12 14.05 17.58
C GLN A 10 12.37 14.54 16.14
N ALA A 11 11.44 14.28 15.21
CA ALA A 11 11.59 14.65 13.81
C ALA A 11 11.35 16.16 13.60
N SER A 12 12.25 16.81 12.85
CA SER A 12 12.09 18.22 12.44
C SER A 12 11.30 18.37 11.14
N ILE A 13 11.32 17.35 10.28
CA ILE A 13 10.69 17.39 8.96
C ILE A 13 9.95 16.08 8.71
N PHE A 14 8.68 16.19 8.32
CA PHE A 14 7.85 15.06 7.90
C PHE A 14 7.67 15.08 6.39
N THR A 15 7.98 13.95 5.76
CA THR A 15 7.72 13.69 4.34
C THR A 15 6.48 12.81 4.23
N LYS A 16 5.57 13.14 3.33
CA LYS A 16 4.40 12.29 3.05
C LYS A 16 4.57 11.70 1.66
N LEU A 17 4.56 10.37 1.57
CA LEU A 17 4.65 9.66 0.30
C LEU A 17 3.25 9.14 -0.04
N ASP A 18 2.63 9.75 -1.05
CA ASP A 18 1.43 9.18 -1.65
C ASP A 18 1.84 8.00 -2.55
N LEU A 19 1.52 6.79 -2.10
CA LEU A 19 1.75 5.55 -2.83
C LEU A 19 0.43 4.84 -3.18
N SER A 20 -0.68 5.58 -3.20
CA SER A 20 -2.01 5.03 -3.48
C SER A 20 -2.07 4.28 -4.82
N SER A 21 -1.34 4.76 -5.84
CA SER A 21 -1.25 4.11 -7.15
C SER A 21 -0.43 2.82 -7.15
N ALA A 22 0.51 2.66 -6.22
CA ALA A 22 1.41 1.51 -6.19
C ALA A 22 0.71 0.20 -5.78
N TYR A 23 -0.51 0.27 -5.22
CA TYR A 23 -1.33 -0.92 -4.97
C TYR A 23 -1.66 -1.67 -6.26
N ASN A 24 -1.88 -0.93 -7.35
CA ASN A 24 -2.12 -1.51 -8.68
C ASN A 24 -0.88 -2.20 -9.26
N LEU A 25 0.30 -2.00 -8.67
CA LEU A 25 1.54 -2.67 -9.08
C LEU A 25 1.72 -4.02 -8.38
N VAL A 26 1.01 -4.28 -7.27
CA VAL A 26 1.18 -5.53 -6.52
C VAL A 26 0.19 -6.57 -7.03
N ARG A 27 0.72 -7.60 -7.70
CA ARG A 27 -0.09 -8.69 -8.24
C ARG A 27 -0.56 -9.66 -7.15
N ILE A 28 -1.78 -10.19 -7.31
CA ILE A 28 -2.22 -11.36 -6.56
C ILE A 28 -1.33 -12.54 -6.94
N ARG A 29 -1.02 -13.40 -5.96
CA ARG A 29 -0.23 -14.61 -6.19
C ARG A 29 -0.93 -15.50 -7.21
N LYS A 30 -0.17 -16.00 -8.20
CA LYS A 30 -0.68 -16.95 -9.19
C LYS A 30 -1.28 -18.18 -8.50
N GLY A 31 -2.54 -18.47 -8.80
CA GLY A 31 -3.33 -19.54 -8.18
C GLY A 31 -4.23 -19.09 -7.02
N ASP A 32 -4.08 -17.86 -6.52
CA ASP A 32 -4.93 -17.27 -5.48
C ASP A 32 -5.95 -16.25 -6.05
N GLU A 33 -5.91 -15.94 -7.36
CA GLU A 33 -6.80 -14.95 -7.98
C GLU A 33 -8.28 -15.33 -7.87
N TRP A 34 -8.61 -16.62 -7.81
CA TRP A 34 -10.00 -17.06 -7.66
C TRP A 34 -10.58 -16.69 -6.29
N LYS A 35 -9.75 -16.48 -5.26
CA LYS A 35 -10.19 -16.07 -3.91
C LYS A 35 -10.66 -14.62 -3.86
N THR A 36 -10.31 -13.83 -4.88
CA THR A 36 -10.71 -12.43 -5.02
C THR A 36 -11.83 -12.26 -6.04
N THR A 37 -12.58 -13.33 -6.33
CA THR A 37 -13.71 -13.29 -7.25
C THR A 37 -14.87 -12.52 -6.64
N PHE A 38 -15.48 -11.63 -7.40
CA PHE A 38 -16.71 -10.91 -7.06
C PHE A 38 -17.73 -11.02 -8.20
N ILE A 39 -19.00 -10.77 -7.86
CA ILE A 39 -20.13 -10.90 -8.79
C ILE A 39 -20.65 -9.50 -9.10
N THR A 40 -20.86 -9.23 -10.37
CA THR A 40 -21.63 -8.07 -10.85
C THR A 40 -22.88 -8.57 -11.59
N PRO A 41 -23.88 -7.71 -11.86
CA PRO A 41 -25.01 -8.09 -12.71
C PRO A 41 -24.61 -8.59 -14.11
N SER A 42 -23.40 -8.24 -14.58
CA SER A 42 -22.85 -8.64 -15.88
C SER A 42 -21.99 -9.90 -15.84
N GLY A 43 -21.68 -10.47 -14.66
CA GLY A 43 -20.94 -11.73 -14.55
C GLY A 43 -19.99 -11.82 -13.35
N HIS A 44 -19.07 -12.78 -13.44
CA HIS A 44 -18.04 -13.03 -12.43
C HIS A 44 -16.70 -12.44 -12.85
N TYR A 45 -16.08 -11.69 -11.95
CA TYR A 45 -14.80 -11.03 -12.18
C TYR A 45 -13.85 -11.36 -11.03
N LYS A 46 -12.55 -11.31 -11.29
CA LYS A 46 -11.52 -11.54 -10.27
C LYS A 46 -10.46 -10.46 -10.32
N TYR A 47 -9.88 -10.14 -9.17
CA TYR A 47 -8.78 -9.20 -9.11
C TYR A 47 -7.46 -9.87 -9.52
N ILE A 48 -6.74 -9.26 -10.46
CA ILE A 48 -5.38 -9.65 -10.87
C ILE A 48 -4.29 -8.90 -10.09
N VAL A 49 -4.66 -7.77 -9.50
CA VAL A 49 -3.83 -6.91 -8.63
C VAL A 49 -4.50 -6.82 -7.27
N MET A 50 -3.75 -6.48 -6.24
CA MET A 50 -4.25 -6.47 -4.87
C MET A 50 -5.35 -5.43 -4.68
N PRO A 51 -6.60 -5.82 -4.37
CA PRO A 51 -7.63 -4.86 -3.99
C PRO A 51 -7.39 -4.38 -2.55
N PHE A 52 -7.78 -3.14 -2.27
CA PHE A 52 -7.58 -2.50 -0.96
C PHE A 52 -8.32 -3.19 0.18
N GLU A 53 -9.44 -3.85 -0.12
CA GLU A 53 -10.37 -4.42 0.84
C GLU A 53 -9.91 -5.78 1.43
N LEU A 54 -8.74 -6.29 1.02
CA LEU A 54 -8.18 -7.47 1.67
C LEU A 54 -7.64 -7.10 3.05
N MET A 55 -8.03 -7.86 4.07
CA MET A 55 -7.57 -7.68 5.46
C MET A 55 -6.04 -7.56 5.57
N ASN A 56 -5.30 -8.32 4.75
CA ASN A 56 -3.84 -8.34 4.76
C ASN A 56 -3.20 -7.38 3.74
N ALA A 57 -3.99 -6.65 2.93
CA ALA A 57 -3.44 -5.79 1.89
C ALA A 57 -2.47 -4.73 2.44
N PRO A 58 -2.78 -3.99 3.51
CA PRO A 58 -1.85 -2.99 4.06
C PRO A 58 -0.52 -3.59 4.52
N ALA A 59 -0.54 -4.78 5.14
CA ALA A 59 0.66 -5.43 5.64
C ALA A 59 1.56 -5.94 4.50
N VAL A 60 0.96 -6.54 3.47
CA VAL A 60 1.69 -6.99 2.28
C VAL A 60 2.25 -5.80 1.51
N PHE A 61 1.47 -4.73 1.38
CA PHE A 61 1.89 -3.49 0.72
C PHE A 61 3.04 -2.80 1.46
N GLN A 62 2.95 -2.65 2.79
CA GLN A 62 4.04 -2.12 3.61
C GLN A 62 5.35 -2.91 3.41
N ARG A 63 5.26 -4.25 3.42
CA ARG A 63 6.43 -5.11 3.20
C ARG A 63 7.00 -4.96 1.79
N TYR A 64 6.14 -4.80 0.78
CA TYR A 64 6.57 -4.54 -0.60
C TYR A 64 7.31 -3.20 -0.72
N ILE A 65 6.75 -2.13 -0.17
CA ILE A 65 7.37 -0.80 -0.16
C ILE A 65 8.69 -0.80 0.61
N ASN A 66 8.75 -1.45 1.78
CA ASN A 66 9.98 -1.58 2.55
C ASN A 66 11.10 -2.28 1.76
N LYS A 67 10.74 -3.21 0.86
CA LYS A 67 11.70 -3.91 0.00
C LYS A 67 12.15 -3.04 -1.18
N VAL A 68 11.20 -2.43 -1.89
CA VAL A 68 11.47 -1.65 -3.12
C VAL A 68 12.17 -0.32 -2.79
N LEU A 69 11.70 0.38 -1.76
CA LEU A 69 12.24 1.68 -1.38
C LEU A 69 13.32 1.59 -0.31
N ARG A 70 13.85 0.40 0.01
CA ARG A 70 14.78 0.19 1.13
C ARG A 70 15.88 1.25 1.23
N LEU A 71 16.54 1.56 0.10
CA LEU A 71 17.62 2.57 0.04
C LEU A 71 17.10 3.98 0.30
N VAL A 72 15.94 4.35 -0.25
CA VAL A 72 15.30 5.64 -0.03
C VAL A 72 14.86 5.78 1.42
N LEU A 73 14.24 4.75 1.99
CA LEU A 73 13.79 4.75 3.38
C LEU A 73 14.98 4.86 4.34
N GLN A 74 16.10 4.20 4.02
CA GLN A 74 17.31 4.31 4.81
C GLN A 74 17.89 5.73 4.78
N PHE A 75 17.97 6.34 3.59
CA PHE A 75 18.37 7.75 3.47
C PHE A 75 17.44 8.69 4.25
N LEU A 76 16.13 8.48 4.19
CA LEU A 76 15.17 9.30 4.93
C LEU A 76 15.37 9.19 6.45
N LEU A 77 15.55 7.96 6.95
CA LEU A 77 15.81 7.72 8.38
C LEU A 77 17.12 8.34 8.86
N GLU A 78 18.20 8.24 8.06
CA GLU A 78 19.51 8.84 8.37
C GLU A 78 19.45 10.38 8.43
N ASN A 79 18.57 11.00 7.65
CA ASN A 79 18.38 12.45 7.62
C ASN A 79 17.24 12.93 8.56
N HIS A 80 16.77 12.09 9.49
CA HIS A 80 15.64 12.38 10.38
C HIS A 80 14.33 12.79 9.66
N LEU A 81 14.19 12.39 8.39
CA LEU A 81 13.00 12.57 7.58
C LEU A 81 12.09 11.36 7.76
N PHE A 82 10.92 11.57 8.36
CA PHE A 82 9.94 10.50 8.52
C PHE A 82 9.01 10.44 7.31
N TYR A 83 8.72 9.24 6.81
CA TYR A 83 7.73 9.03 5.77
C TYR A 83 6.44 8.46 6.36
N MET A 84 5.30 9.05 6.02
CA MET A 84 4.00 8.44 6.24
C MET A 84 3.44 7.93 4.93
N LEU A 85 3.01 6.67 4.92
CA LEU A 85 2.20 6.14 3.84
C LEU A 85 0.79 6.65 4.01
N GLU A 86 0.26 7.31 2.98
CA GLU A 86 -1.18 7.54 2.93
C GLU A 86 -1.90 6.20 2.89
N LYS A 87 -2.88 6.04 3.78
CA LYS A 87 -3.94 5.09 3.50
C LYS A 87 -4.73 5.66 2.32
N PRO A 88 -4.85 4.94 1.19
CA PRO A 88 -5.64 5.40 0.06
C PRO A 88 -7.08 5.62 0.53
N ILE A 89 -7.55 6.87 0.46
CA ILE A 89 -8.95 7.22 0.74
C ILE A 89 -9.67 7.20 -0.61
N PHE A 90 -10.45 6.16 -0.87
CA PHE A 90 -11.35 6.15 -2.03
C PHE A 90 -12.81 6.31 -1.59
N HIS A 91 -13.39 7.42 -2.02
CA HIS A 91 -14.84 7.56 -2.17
C HIS A 91 -15.21 6.76 -3.43
N ALA A 92 -16.02 5.71 -3.29
CA ALA A 92 -16.38 4.84 -4.41
C ALA A 92 -17.08 5.61 -5.53
N ARG A 93 -16.33 6.05 -6.55
CA ARG A 93 -16.86 6.44 -7.84
C ARG A 93 -15.97 5.89 -8.95
N THR A 94 -16.56 4.90 -9.61
CA THR A 94 -16.24 4.39 -10.95
C THR A 94 -14.94 3.60 -11.07
N ILE A 95 -15.08 2.28 -11.01
CA ILE A 95 -14.10 1.35 -11.58
C ILE A 95 -14.40 1.30 -13.09
N SER A 96 -13.61 2.02 -13.88
CA SER A 96 -13.58 1.84 -15.33
C SER A 96 -12.58 0.72 -15.65
N PHE A 97 -13.10 -0.43 -16.08
CA PHE A 97 -12.29 -1.48 -16.68
C PHE A 97 -12.08 -1.14 -18.17
N LEU A 98 -10.85 -1.35 -18.67
CA LEU A 98 -10.57 -1.40 -20.11
C LEU A 98 -11.45 -2.42 -20.81
#